data_AF-A0A090RYG5-F1
#
_entry.id   AF-A0A090RYG5-F1
#
_cell.length_a   1.000
_cell.length_b   1.000
_cell.length_c   1.000
_cell.angle_alpha   90.00
_cell.angle_beta   90.00
_cell.angle_gamma   90.00
#
_symmetry.space_group_name_H-M   'P 1'
#
loop_
_entity.id
_entity.type
_entity.pdbx_description
1 polymer ?
#
loop_
_entity_poly.entity_id
_entity_poly.type
_entity_poly.pdbx_seq_one_letter_code
_entity_poly.pdbx_strand_id
1 'polypeptide(L)' 'MNRICYVQPTINKPCNRLLFTLKKHSEAHNEEHLIIHSASGGYSEDFIALTKDFYLKM' A
#
# COMPACT_ATOMS: atom_id res chain seq x y z
N MET A 1 -5.75 6.84 15.97
CA MET A 1 -5.45 6.94 14.54
C MET A 1 -5.63 5.60 13.83
N ASN A 2 -6.80 5.36 13.24
CA ASN A 2 -7.05 4.20 12.37
C ASN A 2 -6.44 4.44 10.97
N ARG A 3 -6.13 3.40 10.18
CA ARG A 3 -5.55 3.51 8.83
C ARG A 3 -6.25 2.53 7.87
N ILE A 4 -6.52 3.00 6.67
CA ILE A 4 -6.93 2.20 5.51
C ILE A 4 -5.94 2.49 4.39
N CYS A 5 -5.36 1.45 3.81
CA CYS A 5 -4.46 1.54 2.67
C CYS A 5 -5.06 0.77 1.50
N TYR A 6 -5.33 1.50 0.42
CA TYR A 6 -5.80 0.97 -0.85
C TYR A 6 -4.60 0.49 -1.66
N VAL A 7 -4.54 -0.82 -1.93
CA VAL A 7 -3.43 -1.43 -2.65
C VAL A 7 -3.88 -1.80 -4.06
N GLN A 8 -3.18 -1.25 -5.05
CA GLN A 8 -3.50 -1.44 -6.47
C GLN A 8 -2.28 -1.86 -7.28
N PRO A 9 -2.43 -2.73 -8.30
CA PRO A 9 -1.30 -3.21 -9.08
C PRO A 9 -0.56 -2.10 -9.85
N THR A 10 -1.31 -1.22 -10.52
CA THR A 10 -0.82 -0.05 -11.25
C THR A 10 -1.83 1.08 -11.07
N ILE A 11 -1.43 2.33 -11.32
CA ILE A 11 -2.30 3.52 -11.16
C ILE A 11 -3.58 3.48 -12.01
N ASN A 12 -3.55 2.75 -13.14
CA ASN A 12 -4.67 2.66 -14.07
C ASN A 12 -5.60 1.46 -13.81
N LYS A 13 -5.27 0.60 -12.83
CA LYS A 13 -6.06 -0.58 -12.50
C LYS A 13 -6.87 -0.32 -11.23
N PRO A 14 -8.09 -0.87 -11.12
CA PRO A 14 -8.87 -0.72 -9.91
C PRO A 14 -8.16 -1.34 -8.70
N CYS A 15 -8.37 -0.74 -7.53
CA CYS A 15 -7.93 -1.31 -6.25
C CYS A 15 -8.61 -2.66 -6.00
N ASN A 16 -7.81 -3.69 -5.71
CA ASN A 16 -8.29 -5.06 -5.50
C ASN A 16 -7.92 -5.62 -4.12
N ARG A 17 -7.22 -4.84 -3.29
CA ARG A 17 -6.70 -5.23 -1.98
C ARG A 17 -6.80 -4.04 -1.02
N LEU A 18 -7.23 -4.30 0.21
CA LEU A 18 -7.22 -3.32 1.31
C LEU A 18 -6.36 -3.84 2.44
N LEU A 19 -5.49 -2.99 2.97
CA LEU A 19 -4.86 -3.18 4.26
C LEU A 19 -5.49 -2.19 5.23
N PHE A 20 -5.80 -2.62 6.45
CA PHE A 20 -6.36 -1.72 7.45
C PHE A 20 -5.92 -2.13 8.85
N THR A 21 -5.92 -1.16 9.74
CA THR A 21 -5.72 -1.41 11.17
C THR A 21 -7.06 -1.56 11.86
N LEU A 22 -7.12 -2.35 12.93
CA LEU A 22 -8.27 -2.38 13.82
C LEU A 22 -7.92 -1.69 15.14
N LYS A 23 -8.87 -0.94 15.69
CA LYS A 23 -8.75 -0.28 16.99
C LYS A 23 -10.02 -0.46 17.80
N LYS A 24 -9.86 -0.47 19.12
CA LYS A 24 -10.96 -0.67 20.07
C LYS A 24 -11.96 0.50 20.08
N HIS A 25 -11.47 1.71 19.87
CA HIS A 25 -12.29 2.93 19.84
C HIS A 25 -12.39 3.45 18.42
N SER A 26 -13.60 3.89 18.05
CA SER A 26 -13.86 4.51 16.75
C SER A 26 -13.24 5.90 16.71
N GLU A 27 -12.41 6.14 15.71
CA GLU A 27 -11.74 7.40 15.45
C GLU A 27 -11.64 7.58 13.93
N ALA A 28 -11.45 8.81 13.47
CA ALA A 28 -11.15 9.06 12.07
C ALA A 28 -9.97 8.20 11.59
N HIS A 29 -10.12 7.60 10.41
CA HIS A 29 -9.05 6.87 9.76
C HIS A 29 -8.31 7.76 8.78
N ASN A 30 -7.05 7.40 8.53
CA ASN A 30 -6.27 7.99 7.46
C ASN A 30 -6.30 7.05 6.27
N GLU A 31 -6.43 7.65 5.09
CA GLU A 31 -6.43 6.93 3.83
C GLU A 31 -5.06 7.06 3.18
N GLU A 32 -4.54 5.92 2.76
CA GLU A 32 -3.25 5.79 2.09
C GLU A 32 -3.45 4.96 0.82
N HIS A 33 -2.55 5.14 -0.14
CA HIS A 33 -2.56 4.37 -1.37
C HIS A 33 -1.19 3.78 -1.61
N LEU A 34 -1.14 2.51 -2.01
CA LEU A 34 0.07 1.83 -2.41
C LEU A 34 -0.11 1.31 -3.83
N ILE A 35 0.64 1.87 -4.77
CA ILE A 35 0.76 1.34 -6.13
C ILE A 35 1.92 0.34 -6.13
N ILE A 36 1.70 -0.89 -6.59
CA ILE A 36 2.77 -1.91 -6.58
C ILE A 36 3.80 -1.65 -7.69
N HIS A 37 3.34 -1.39 -8.91
CA HIS A 37 4.20 -1.21 -10.08
C HIS A 37 4.34 0.25 -10.48
N SER A 38 5.55 0.65 -10.85
CA SER A 38 5.82 1.98 -11.38
C SER A 38 5.28 2.13 -12.82
N ALA A 39 5.06 3.36 -13.27
CA ALA A 39 4.66 3.65 -14.64
C ALA A 39 5.75 3.32 -15.69
N SER A 40 7.03 3.38 -15.29
CA SER A 40 8.19 3.06 -16.14
C SER A 40 8.59 1.58 -16.09
N GLY A 41 7.82 0.74 -15.40
CA GLY A 41 8.12 -0.68 -15.18
C GLY A 41 8.79 -0.96 -13.84
N GLY A 42 8.85 -2.24 -13.45
CA GLY A 42 9.34 -2.63 -12.13
C GLY A 42 8.38 -2.29 -10.98
N TYR A 43 8.91 -2.27 -9.76
CA TYR A 43 8.16 -1.90 -8.55
C TYR A 43 8.24 -0.41 -8.27
N SER A 44 7.22 0.14 -7.61
CA SER A 44 7.25 1.53 -7.14
C SER A 44 8.23 1.70 -5.98
N GLU A 45 8.69 2.94 -5.76
CA GLU A 45 9.57 3.26 -4.63
C GLU A 45 8.89 2.97 -3.28
N ASP A 46 7.61 3.28 -3.13
CA ASP A 46 6.85 3.01 -1.91
C ASP A 46 6.75 1.50 -1.63
N PHE A 47 6.54 0.68 -2.67
CA PHE A 47 6.49 -0.78 -2.54
C PHE A 47 7.86 -1.35 -2.20
N ILE A 48 8.93 -0.86 -2.83
CA ILE A 48 10.31 -1.23 -2.51
C ILE A 48 10.62 -0.85 -1.05
N ALA A 49 10.32 0.38 -0.63
CA ALA A 49 10.58 0.86 0.72
C ALA A 49 9.83 0.05 1.79
N LEU A 50 8.60 -0.38 1.49
CA LEU A 50 7.79 -1.22 2.38
C LEU A 50 8.34 -2.65 2.49
N THR A 51 8.84 -3.21 1.40
CA THR A 51 9.25 -4.63 1.31
C THR A 51 10.74 -4.86 1.54
N LYS A 52 11.57 -3.79 1.53
CA LYS A 52 13.03 -3.87 1.69
C LYS A 52 13.47 -4.67 2.91
N ASP A 53 12.77 -4.53 4.03
CA ASP A 53 13.13 -5.13 5.31
C ASP A 53 12.58 -6.57 5.46
N PHE A 54 11.70 -6.99 4.54
CA PHE A 54 11.05 -8.29 4.58
C PHE A 54 11.54 -9.24 3.48
N TYR A 55 11.83 -8.73 2.28
CA TYR A 55 11.89 -9.61 1.09
C TYR A 55 12.81 -9.19 -0.07
N LEU A 56 13.78 -8.29 0.10
CA LEU A 56 14.68 -7.94 -1.01
C LEU A 56 16.11 -8.48 -0.81
N LYS A 57 16.29 -9.78 -1.08
CA LYS A 57 17.39 -10.19 -1.96
C LYS A 57 16.86 -10.10 -3.40
N MET A 58 16.70 -8.88 -3.92
CA MET A 58 16.48 -8.66 -5.36
C MET A 58 17.68 -7.91 -5.93
#